data_AF-I4G4Q7-F1
#
_entry.id   AF-I4G4Q7-F1
#
_cell.length_a   1.000
_cell.length_b   1.000
_cell.length_c   1.000
_cell.angle_alpha   90.00
_cell.angle_beta   90.00
_cell.angle_gamma   90.00
#
_symmetry.space_group_name_H-M   'P 1'
#
loop_
_entity.id
_entity.type
_entity.pdbx_description
1 polymer ?
#
loop_
_entity_poly.entity_id
_entity_poly.type
_entity_poly.pdbx_seq_one_letter_code
_entity_poly.pdbx_strand_id
1 'polypeptide(L)' 'MASSQFQKSLEINPQSAENQLALAVTLYRQGNTGKAIELAKSALKIDPEFAQVETLQKNLWGDQIIADTRKLFSQL' A
#
# COMPACT_ATOMS: atom_id res chain seq x y z
N MET A 1 -16.84 -4.60 2.04
CA MET A 1 -16.18 -4.74 3.36
C MET A 1 -14.67 -4.99 3.17
N ALA A 2 -13.95 -4.08 2.50
CA ALA A 2 -12.50 -4.26 2.23
C ALA A 2 -11.61 -3.82 3.41
N SER A 3 -12.16 -3.06 4.37
CA SER A 3 -11.43 -2.54 5.52
C SER A 3 -10.92 -3.62 6.47
N SER A 4 -11.63 -4.74 6.61
CA SER A 4 -11.30 -5.76 7.63
C SER A 4 -10.13 -6.68 7.24
N GLN A 5 -9.89 -6.91 5.94
CA GLN A 5 -8.73 -7.70 5.47
C GLN A 5 -7.45 -6.88 5.53
N PHE A 6 -7.54 -5.58 5.22
CA PHE A 6 -6.40 -4.66 5.27
C PHE A 6 -5.85 -4.45 6.69
N GLN A 7 -6.73 -4.32 7.67
CA GLN A 7 -6.31 -4.27 9.07
C GLN A 7 -5.62 -5.56 9.52
N LYS A 8 -6.05 -6.71 9.00
CA LYS A 8 -5.38 -7.99 9.30
C LYS A 8 -4.05 -8.15 8.61
N SER A 9 -3.87 -7.62 7.39
CA SER A 9 -2.59 -7.74 6.69
C SER A 9 -1.48 -7.10 7.53
N LEU A 10 -1.74 -5.93 8.14
CA LEU A 10 -0.84 -5.25 9.08
C LEU A 10 -0.38 -6.11 10.27
N GLU A 11 -1.15 -7.13 10.66
CA GLU A 11 -0.86 -7.95 11.84
C GLU A 11 -0.04 -9.22 11.56
N ILE A 12 0.07 -9.66 10.29
CA ILE A 12 0.55 -11.03 10.00
C ILE A 12 2.03 -11.09 9.56
N ASN A 13 2.61 -10.02 9.00
CA ASN A 13 4.08 -9.92 8.80
C ASN A 13 4.53 -8.48 8.52
N PRO A 14 5.05 -7.71 9.49
CA PRO A 14 5.34 -6.28 9.33
C PRO A 14 6.39 -5.95 8.25
N GLN A 15 7.06 -6.95 7.66
CA GLN A 15 8.09 -6.78 6.63
C GLN A 15 7.65 -7.18 5.21
N SER A 16 6.39 -7.56 4.97
CA SER A 16 5.94 -7.83 3.59
C SER A 16 5.78 -6.54 2.77
N ALA A 17 5.98 -6.64 1.45
CA ALA A 17 5.73 -5.53 0.52
C ALA A 17 4.29 -5.00 0.64
N GLU A 18 3.32 -5.91 0.73
CA GLU A 18 1.91 -5.57 0.92
C GLU A 18 1.69 -4.68 2.16
N ASN A 19 2.28 -5.06 3.30
CA ASN A 19 2.06 -4.36 4.56
C ASN A 19 2.76 -3.01 4.60
N GLN A 20 3.97 -2.93 4.05
CA GLN A 20 4.67 -1.66 3.89
C GLN A 20 3.89 -0.72 2.98
N LEU A 21 3.32 -1.23 1.89
CA LEU A 21 2.50 -0.41 0.99
C LEU A 21 1.18 -0.01 1.64
N ALA A 22 0.53 -0.91 2.38
CA ALA A 22 -0.70 -0.62 3.11
C ALA A 22 -0.51 0.51 4.13
N LEU A 23 0.60 0.46 4.88
CA LEU A 23 0.99 1.52 5.80
C LEU A 23 1.32 2.81 5.05
N ALA A 24 2.02 2.74 3.91
CA ALA A 24 2.33 3.89 3.09
C ALA A 24 1.06 4.62 2.63
N VAL A 25 0.06 3.90 2.12
CA VAL A 25 -1.23 4.49 1.71
C VAL A 25 -1.96 5.10 2.91
N THR A 26 -1.91 4.43 4.07
CA THR A 26 -2.53 4.97 5.30
C THR A 26 -1.88 6.29 5.72
N LEU A 27 -0.55 6.38 5.71
CA LEU A 27 0.19 7.59 6.03
C LEU A 27 -0.05 8.70 5.00
N TYR A 28 -0.17 8.35 3.72
CA TYR A 28 -0.51 9.28 2.65
C TYR A 28 -1.87 9.95 2.92
N ARG A 29 -2.89 9.16 3.29
CA ARG A 29 -4.22 9.68 3.63
C ARG A 29 -4.22 10.55 4.88
N GLN A 30 -3.27 10.35 5.79
CA GLN A 30 -3.07 11.19 6.97
C GLN A 30 -2.26 12.47 6.68
N GLY A 31 -1.86 12.70 5.42
CA GLY A 31 -1.04 13.85 5.02
C GLY A 31 0.45 13.70 5.32
N ASN A 32 0.89 12.54 5.84
CA ASN A 32 2.30 12.24 6.08
C ASN A 32 2.95 11.68 4.81
N THR A 33 2.94 12.49 3.76
CA THR A 33 3.37 12.10 2.41
C THR A 33 4.84 11.69 2.35
N GLY A 34 5.72 12.37 3.08
CA GLY A 34 7.15 12.04 3.08
C GLY A 34 7.42 10.61 3.56
N LYS A 35 6.83 10.21 4.70
CA LYS A 35 6.98 8.85 5.22
C LYS A 35 6.25 7.81 4.36
N ALA A 36 5.14 8.19 3.75
CA ALA A 36 4.42 7.34 2.80
C ALA A 36 5.30 6.98 1.59
N ILE A 37 5.98 7.96 1.00
CA ILE A 37 6.86 7.75 -0.15
C ILE A 37 7.99 6.77 0.19
N GLU A 38 8.66 6.95 1.33
CA GLU A 38 9.75 6.05 1.75
C GLU A 38 9.29 4.60 1.93
N LEU A 39 8.13 4.40 2.56
CA LEU A 39 7.57 3.05 2.74
C LEU A 39 7.10 2.43 1.43
N ALA A 40 6.49 3.21 0.54
CA ALA A 40 6.12 2.74 -0.79
C ALA A 40 7.35 2.34 -1.62
N LYS A 41 8.45 3.12 -1.56
CA LYS A 41 9.73 2.75 -2.19
C LYS A 41 10.29 1.45 -1.61
N SER A 42 10.23 1.28 -0.29
CA SER A 42 10.65 0.04 0.37
C SER A 42 9.80 -1.16 -0.06
N ALA A 43 8.47 -1.01 -0.12
CA ALA A 43 7.57 -2.05 -0.58
C ALA A 43 7.89 -2.51 -2.01
N LEU A 44 8.09 -1.56 -2.93
CA LEU A 44 8.42 -1.85 -4.32
C LEU A 44 9.82 -2.44 -4.51
N LYS A 45 10.75 -2.23 -3.57
CA LYS A 45 12.05 -2.91 -3.56
C LYS A 45 11.93 -4.37 -3.13
N ILE A 46 10.99 -4.67 -2.24
CA ILE A 46 10.74 -6.05 -1.77
C ILE A 46 9.99 -6.82 -2.86
N ASP A 47 8.93 -6.22 -3.41
CA ASP A 47 8.15 -6.80 -4.49
C ASP A 47 7.64 -5.70 -5.44
N PRO A 48 8.26 -5.57 -6.63
CA PRO A 48 7.84 -4.61 -7.64
C PRO A 48 6.43 -4.86 -8.20
N GLU A 49 5.86 -6.06 -8.05
CA GLU A 49 4.54 -6.37 -8.59
C GLU A 49 3.43 -5.54 -7.94
N PHE A 50 3.65 -5.02 -6.73
CA PHE A 50 2.72 -4.13 -6.04
C PHE A 50 2.57 -2.75 -6.70
N ALA A 51 3.37 -2.42 -7.72
CA ALA A 51 3.10 -1.26 -8.57
C ALA A 51 1.90 -1.47 -9.52
N GLN A 52 1.54 -2.73 -9.78
CA GLN A 52 0.51 -3.12 -10.73
C GLN A 52 -0.87 -3.21 -10.05
N VAL A 53 -1.89 -2.63 -10.67
CA VAL A 53 -3.26 -2.62 -10.14
C VAL A 53 -3.81 -4.05 -10.04
N GLU A 54 -3.44 -4.91 -10.97
CA GLU A 54 -3.82 -6.31 -11.02
C GLU A 54 -3.34 -7.07 -9.77
N THR A 55 -2.12 -6.76 -9.30
CA THR A 55 -1.57 -7.32 -8.06
C THR A 55 -2.34 -6.83 -6.85
N LEU A 56 -2.65 -5.54 -6.79
CA LEU A 56 -3.46 -4.97 -5.69
C LEU A 56 -4.86 -5.63 -5.65
N GLN A 57 -5.50 -5.82 -6.81
CA GLN A 57 -6.80 -6.50 -6.93
C GLN A 57 -6.75 -7.98 -6.53
N LYS A 58 -5.71 -8.72 -6.96
CA LYS A 58 -5.49 -10.12 -6.55
C LYS A 58 -5.34 -10.25 -5.04
N ASN A 59 -4.69 -9.27 -4.41
CA ASN A 59 -4.57 -9.15 -2.96
C ASN A 59 -5.80 -8.50 -2.29
N LEU A 60 -6.93 -8.39 -3.00
CA LEU A 60 -8.22 -7.91 -2.50
C LEU A 60 -8.22 -6.45 -2.03
N TRP A 61 -7.38 -5.61 -2.63
CA TRP A 61 -7.38 -4.18 -2.34
C TRP A 61 -8.66 -3.53 -2.87
N GLY A 62 -9.27 -2.68 -2.05
CA GLY A 62 -10.49 -1.95 -2.44
C GLY A 62 -10.18 -0.79 -3.40
N ASP A 63 -11.13 -0.46 -4.27
CA ASP A 63 -10.95 0.56 -5.33
C ASP A 63 -10.45 1.92 -4.82
N GLN A 64 -10.95 2.35 -3.65
CA GLN A 64 -10.54 3.61 -3.04
C GLN A 64 -9.07 3.56 -2.59
N ILE A 65 -8.64 2.43 -2.03
CA ILE A 65 -7.24 2.24 -1.62
C ILE A 65 -6.36 2.20 -2.87
N ILE A 66 -6.73 1.43 -3.89
CA ILE A 66 -6.01 1.38 -5.18
C ILE A 66 -5.89 2.78 -5.79
N ALA A 67 -6.94 3.60 -5.72
CA ALA A 67 -6.89 4.98 -6.19
C ALA A 67 -5.89 5.84 -5.39
N ASP A 68 -5.86 5.72 -4.06
CA ASP A 68 -4.90 6.43 -3.22
C ASP A 68 -3.47 5.92 -3.42
N THR A 69 -3.28 4.62 -3.63
CA THR A 69 -1.99 4.02 -3.98
C THR A 69 -1.46 4.59 -5.29
N ARG A 70 -2.31 4.69 -6.32
CA ARG A 70 -1.94 5.31 -7.60
C ARG A 70 -1.55 6.78 -7.44
N LYS A 71 -2.27 7.54 -6.61
CA LYS A 71 -1.90 8.94 -6.30
C LYS A 71 -0.56 9.01 -5.58
N LEU A 72 -0.32 8.16 -4.58
CA LEU A 72 0.96 8.08 -3.89
C LEU A 72 2.09 7.74 -4.88
N PHE A 73 1.88 6.78 -5.78
CA PHE A 73 2.86 6.40 -6.79
C PHE A 73 3.17 7.52 -7.80
N SER A 74 2.21 8.39 -8.11
CA SER A 74 2.47 9.56 -8.95
C SER A 74 3.39 10.61 -8.30
N GLN A 75 3.71 10.45 -7.01
CA GLN A 75 4.60 11.34 -6.25
C GLN A 75 5.96 10.71 -5.90
N LEU A 76 6.23 9.46 -6.33
CA LEU A 76 7.48 8.74 -6.08
C LEU A 76 8.65 9.26 -6.91
#